data_AF-A0A7N4UXH9-F1
#
_entry.id   AF-A0A7N4UXH9-F1
#
_cell.length_a   1.000
_cell.length_b   1.000
_cell.length_c   1.000
_cell.angle_alpha   90.00
_cell.angle_beta   90.00
_cell.angle_gamma   90.00
#
_symmetry.space_group_name_H-M   'P 1'
#
loop_
_entity.id
_entity.type
_entity.pdbx_description
1 polymer ?
#
loop_
_entity_poly.entity_id
_entity_poly.type
_entity_poly.pdbx_seq_one_letter_code
_entity_poly.pdbx_strand_id
1 'polypeptide(L)' 'EKEKEDQQKFSLTQCLKTAVHNTTGSVCQEAASDKEIEFSKQTMIVTSEVIFQQCESFAKDLEIFARSAKKE' A
#
# COMPACT_ATOMS: atom_id res chain seq x y z
N GLU A 1 -3.99 0.80 -28.70
CA GLU A 1 -3.45 1.65 -27.63
C GLU A 1 -4.05 1.32 -26.27
N LYS A 2 -5.38 1.41 -26.09
CA LYS A 2 -6.07 1.15 -24.82
C LYS A 2 -5.67 -0.16 -24.11
N GLU A 3 -5.60 -1.27 -24.86
CA GLU A 3 -5.22 -2.58 -24.31
C GLU A 3 -3.77 -2.64 -23.80
N LYS A 4 -2.85 -1.90 -24.45
CA LYS A 4 -1.45 -1.81 -24.01
C LYS A 4 -1.32 -0.97 -22.75
N GLU A 5 -2.09 0.12 -22.64
CA GLU A 5 -2.13 0.96 -21.43
C GLU A 5 -2.70 0.22 -20.23
N ASP A 6 -3.79 -0.53 -20.42
CA ASP A 6 -4.42 -1.31 -19.35
C ASP A 6 -3.49 -2.43 -18.86
N GLN A 7 -2.78 -3.10 -19.77
CA GLN A 7 -1.76 -4.09 -19.42
C GLN A 7 -0.59 -3.47 -18.63
N GLN A 8 -0.12 -2.29 -19.04
CA GLN A 8 0.96 -1.58 -18.34
C GLN A 8 0.52 -1.13 -16.94
N LYS A 9 -0.70 -0.60 -16.79
CA LYS A 9 -1.28 -0.23 -15.49
C LYS A 9 -1.41 -1.44 -14.57
N PHE A 10 -1.85 -2.57 -15.09
CA PHE A 10 -1.93 -3.82 -14.33
C PHE A 10 -0.55 -4.25 -13.82
N SER A 11 0.47 -4.27 -14.70
CA SER A 11 1.84 -4.63 -14.34
C SER A 11 2.42 -3.70 -13.26
N LEU A 12 2.22 -2.39 -13.42
CA LEU A 12 2.65 -1.40 -12.43
C LEU A 12 1.96 -1.63 -11.09
N THR A 13 0.65 -1.89 -11.09
CA THR A 13 -0.12 -2.15 -9.87
C THR A 13 0.41 -3.38 -9.13
N GLN A 14 0.72 -4.47 -9.84
CA GLN A 14 1.27 -5.68 -9.22
C GLN A 14 2.67 -5.45 -8.63
N CYS A 15 3.52 -4.70 -9.33
CA CYS A 15 4.83 -4.31 -8.83
C CYS A 15 4.71 -3.52 -7.52
N LEU A 16 3.83 -2.52 -7.47
CA LEU A 16 3.59 -1.71 -6.28
C LEU A 16 3.02 -2.54 -5.13
N LYS A 17 2.05 -3.43 -5.38
CA LYS A 17 1.53 -4.37 -4.37
C LYS A 17 2.63 -5.24 -3.78
N THR A 18 3.55 -5.72 -4.62
CA THR A 18 4.68 -6.56 -4.19
C THR A 18 5.65 -5.78 -3.30
N ALA A 19 5.97 -4.54 -3.65
CA ALA A 19 6.80 -3.65 -2.85
C ALA A 19 6.17 -3.35 -1.48
N VAL A 20 4.86 -3.08 -1.44
CA VAL A 20 4.10 -2.89 -0.20
C VAL A 20 4.09 -4.15 0.65
N HIS A 21 3.87 -5.32 0.04
CA HIS A 21 3.89 -6.60 0.76
C HIS A 21 5.25 -6.89 1.41
N ASN A 22 6.35 -6.67 0.67
CA ASN A 22 7.71 -6.86 1.19
C ASN A 22 7.98 -5.94 2.40
N THR A 23 7.62 -4.66 2.28
CA THR A 23 7.79 -3.68 3.35
C THR A 23 6.93 -4.02 4.57
N THR A 24 5.67 -4.41 4.34
CA THR A 24 4.74 -4.85 5.39
C THR A 24 5.33 -6.03 6.15
N GLY A 25 5.94 -7.00 5.45
CA GLY A 25 6.59 -8.13 6.09
C GLY A 25 7.77 -7.74 6.97
N SER A 26 8.60 -6.79 6.54
CA SER A 26 9.73 -6.29 7.33
C SER A 26 9.24 -5.62 8.62
N VAL A 27 8.23 -4.75 8.53
CA VAL A 27 7.64 -4.07 9.70
C VAL A 27 6.91 -5.06 10.62
N CYS A 28 6.17 -6.02 10.07
CA CYS A 28 5.52 -7.05 10.86
C CYS A 28 6.54 -7.96 11.57
N GLN A 29 7.70 -8.23 10.97
CA GLN A 29 8.76 -9.02 11.58
C GLN A 29 9.39 -8.31 12.77
N GLU A 30 9.65 -7.01 12.65
CA GLU A 30 10.10 -6.15 13.76
C GLU A 30 9.06 -6.17 14.89
N ALA A 31 7.79 -5.91 14.57
CA ALA A 31 6.71 -5.91 15.55
C ALA A 31 6.46 -7.29 16.20
N ALA A 32 6.68 -8.38 15.46
CA ALA A 32 6.59 -9.76 15.95
C ALA A 32 7.68 -10.05 16.98
N SER A 33 8.92 -9.63 16.69
CA SER A 33 10.06 -9.78 17.60
C SER A 33 9.84 -9.00 18.90
N ASP A 34 9.38 -7.75 18.80
CA ASP A 34 9.16 -6.89 19.97
C ASP A 34 8.05 -7.40 20.90
N LYS A 35 7.06 -8.09 20.34
CA LYS A 35 5.87 -8.56 21.07
C LYS A 35 5.88 -10.06 21.36
N GLU A 36 6.92 -10.77 20.93
CA GLU A 36 7.04 -12.23 21.04
C GLU A 36 5.83 -12.97 20.44
N ILE A 37 5.32 -12.47 19.31
CA ILE A 37 4.19 -13.07 18.57
C ILE A 37 4.60 -13.48 17.16
N GLU A 38 3.84 -14.38 16.56
CA GLU A 38 4.00 -14.74 15.15
C GLU A 38 2.81 -14.23 14.32
N PHE A 39 3.10 -13.70 13.13
CA PHE A 39 2.07 -13.36 12.15
C PHE A 39 1.90 -14.51 11.15
N SER A 40 0.64 -14.82 10.83
CA SER A 40 0.36 -15.75 9.74
C SER A 40 0.69 -15.12 8.38
N LYS A 41 1.04 -15.95 7.40
CA LYS A 41 1.26 -15.50 6.01
C LYS A 41 0.02 -14.81 5.44
N GLN A 42 -1.16 -15.33 5.75
CA GLN A 42 -2.44 -14.76 5.32
C GLN A 42 -2.67 -13.38 5.92
N THR A 43 -2.38 -13.20 7.22
CA THR A 43 -2.47 -11.90 7.88
C THR A 43 -1.59 -10.88 7.17
N MET A 44 -0.33 -11.23 6.85
CA MET A 44 0.57 -10.33 6.12
C MET A 44 0.05 -9.94 4.74
N ILE A 45 -0.52 -10.89 3.99
CA ILE A 45 -1.14 -10.59 2.68
C ILE A 45 -2.30 -9.62 2.85
N VAL A 46 -3.25 -9.95 3.73
CA VAL A 46 -4.44 -9.12 3.97
C VAL A 46 -4.06 -7.72 4.45
N THR A 47 -3.13 -7.62 5.41
CA THR A 47 -2.61 -6.32 5.88
C THR A 47 -1.97 -5.53 4.75
N SER A 48 -1.17 -6.17 3.89
CA SER A 48 -0.55 -5.48 2.75
C SER A 48 -1.57 -4.99 1.72
N GLU A 49 -2.67 -5.73 1.50
CA GLU A 49 -3.76 -5.30 0.63
C GLU A 49 -4.52 -4.11 1.22
N VAL A 50 -4.80 -4.14 2.53
CA VAL A 50 -5.45 -3.03 3.24
C VAL A 50 -4.59 -1.76 3.18
N ILE A 51 -3.27 -1.88 3.41
CA ILE A 51 -2.34 -0.74 3.30
C ILE A 51 -2.33 -0.18 1.88
N PHE A 52 -2.28 -1.05 0.87
CA PHE A 52 -2.30 -0.62 -0.53
C PHE A 52 -3.59 0.16 -0.88
N GLN A 53 -4.74 -0.28 -0.38
CA GLN A 53 -6.00 0.44 -0.54
C GLN A 53 -6.01 1.78 0.22
N GLN A 54 -5.47 1.79 1.44
CA GLN A 54 -5.42 3.00 2.27
C GLN A 54 -4.60 4.13 1.63
N CYS A 55 -3.57 3.79 0.85
CA CYS A 55 -2.81 4.78 0.08
C CYS A 55 -3.68 5.61 -0.86
N GLU A 56 -4.76 5.06 -1.42
CA GLU A 56 -5.68 5.80 -2.28
C GLU A 56 -6.44 6.87 -1.50
N SER A 57 -6.95 6.52 -0.32
CA SER A 57 -7.62 7.48 0.57
C SER A 57 -6.66 8.60 0.99
N PHE A 58 -5.44 8.24 1.40
CA PHE A 58 -4.43 9.24 1.76
C PHE A 58 -4.05 10.15 0.59
N ALA A 59 -3.93 9.63 -0.62
CA ALA A 59 -3.63 10.45 -1.79
C ALA A 59 -4.74 11.49 -2.04
N LYS A 60 -6.01 11.10 -1.94
CA LYS A 60 -7.17 12.00 -2.11
C LYS A 60 -7.21 13.06 -1.01
N ASP A 61 -7.02 12.64 0.25
CA ASP A 61 -7.03 13.54 1.38
C ASP A 61 -5.90 14.58 1.26
N LEU A 62 -4.69 14.14 0.90
CA LEU A 62 -3.55 15.03 0.68
C LEU A 62 -3.78 16.00 -0.49
N GLU A 63 -4.45 15.57 -1.56
CA GLU A 63 -4.82 16.47 -2.65
C GLU A 63 -5.79 17.57 -2.18
N ILE A 64 -6.79 17.21 -1.39
CA ILE A 64 -7.75 18.16 -0.81
C ILE A 64 -7.03 19.13 0.12
N PHE A 65 -6.16 18.63 1.00
CA PHE A 65 -5.39 19.47 1.91
C PHE A 65 -4.48 20.45 1.15
N ALA A 66 -3.74 19.98 0.14
CA ALA A 66 -2.88 20.84 -0.67
C ALA A 66 -3.68 21.90 -1.46
N ARG A 67 -4.88 21.56 -1.93
CA ARG A 67 -5.77 22.49 -2.63
C ARG A 67 -6.36 23.55 -1.69
N SER A 68 -6.70 23.17 -0.47
CA SER A 68 -7.25 24.08 0.55
C SER A 68 -6.18 25.02 1.09
N ALA A 69 -4.96 24.53 1.33
CA ALA A 69 -3.83 25.36 1.79
C ALA A 69 -3.36 26.42 0.76
N LYS A 70 -3.74 26.28 -0.52
CA LYS A 70 -3.51 27.29 -1.56
C LYS A 70 -4.61 28.38 -1.62
N LYS A 71 -5.71 28.19 -0.91
CA LYS A 71 -6.86 29.11 -0.88
C LYS A 71 -6.94 29.92 0.41
N GLU A 72 -6.12 29.59 1.42
CA GLU A 72 -5.86 30.43 2.59
C GLU A 72 -4.73 31.43 2.34
#